data_AF-A0AAJ6E5H4-F1
#
_entry.id   AF-A0AAJ6E5H4-F1
#
_cell.length_a   1.000
_cell.length_b   1.000
_cell.length_c   1.000
_cell.angle_alpha   90.00
_cell.angle_beta   90.00
_cell.angle_gamma   90.00
#
_symmetry.space_group_name_H-M   'P 1'
#
loop_
_entity.id
_entity.type
_entity.pdbx_description
1 polymer ?
#
loop_
_entity_poly.entity_id
_entity_poly.type
_entity_poly.pdbx_seq_one_letter_code
_entity_poly.pdbx_strand_id
1 'polypeptide(L)'
;MRLGLVQKSVVWTTTSVVALSGLAWFVLHDLVEAEPGESERLLLTLHGISAYAMLIVIGSLLPLHVRSGWKRQRKRWTGGTTLATLVLLAVTGLVLYYGSEQTREPARWVHIAIGLACIALFPVHAMLTAAVRRSVDAAAPREDQTTEGRSRFASAIIGRR
;
A
#
# COMPACT_ATOMS: atom_id res chain seq x y z
N MET A 1 4.20 -15.01 4.51
CA MET A 1 2.74 -15.05 4.33
C MET A 1 2.39 -14.39 3.00
N ARG A 2 1.61 -15.06 2.15
CA ARG A 2 1.05 -14.47 0.93
C ARG A 2 -0.25 -13.78 1.35
N LEU A 3 -0.38 -12.45 1.18
CA LEU A 3 -1.68 -11.79 1.36
C LEU A 3 -2.67 -12.44 0.41
N GLY A 4 -3.87 -12.74 0.91
CA GLY A 4 -4.98 -13.22 0.08
C GLY A 4 -5.27 -12.22 -1.04
N LEU A 5 -5.72 -12.72 -2.20
CA LEU A 5 -6.03 -11.89 -3.37
C LEU A 5 -7.02 -10.77 -3.03
N VAL A 6 -7.97 -11.05 -2.12
CA VAL A 6 -8.95 -10.09 -1.62
C VAL A 6 -8.28 -8.91 -0.90
N GLN A 7 -7.38 -9.18 0.07
CA GLN A 7 -6.70 -8.10 0.80
C GLN A 7 -5.86 -7.22 -0.13
N LYS A 8 -5.19 -7.82 -1.11
CA LYS A 8 -4.45 -7.06 -2.12
C LYS A 8 -5.39 -6.19 -2.95
N SER A 9 -6.48 -6.77 -3.45
CA SER A 9 -7.47 -6.01 -4.24
C SER A 9 -8.02 -4.85 -3.45
N VAL A 10 -8.42 -5.08 -2.20
CA VAL A 10 -8.96 -4.04 -1.32
C VAL A 10 -7.97 -2.89 -1.15
N VAL A 11 -6.70 -3.19 -0.79
CA VAL A 11 -5.65 -2.16 -0.66
C VAL A 11 -5.49 -1.37 -1.95
N TRP A 12 -5.39 -2.03 -3.10
CA TRP A 12 -5.23 -1.34 -4.39
C TRP A 12 -6.43 -0.46 -4.71
N THR A 13 -7.65 -0.96 -4.53
CA THR A 13 -8.86 -0.19 -4.79
C THR A 13 -8.99 1.03 -3.87
N THR A 14 -8.77 0.87 -2.55
CA THR A 14 -8.89 1.99 -1.61
C THR A 14 -7.79 3.02 -1.86
N THR A 15 -6.57 2.58 -2.15
CA THR A 15 -5.46 3.48 -2.49
C THR A 15 -5.77 4.28 -3.75
N SER A 16 -6.24 3.61 -4.81
CA SER A 16 -6.56 4.27 -6.08
C SER A 16 -7.71 5.26 -5.93
N VAL A 17 -8.77 4.93 -5.18
CA VAL A 17 -9.89 5.85 -4.98
C VAL A 17 -9.46 7.09 -4.18
N VAL A 18 -8.71 6.92 -3.09
CA VAL A 18 -8.17 8.06 -2.30
C VAL A 18 -7.28 8.94 -3.18
N ALA A 19 -6.34 8.33 -3.89
CA ALA A 19 -5.39 9.03 -4.74
C ALA A 19 -6.08 9.81 -5.87
N LEU A 20 -6.97 9.16 -6.62
CA LEU A 20 -7.63 9.77 -7.77
C LEU A 20 -8.63 10.85 -7.36
N SER A 21 -9.39 10.63 -6.29
CA SER A 21 -10.33 11.65 -5.78
C SER A 21 -9.61 12.89 -5.27
N GLY A 22 -8.49 12.72 -4.54
CA GLY A 22 -7.69 13.84 -4.05
C GLY A 22 -6.97 14.58 -5.17
N LEU A 23 -6.42 13.85 -6.14
CA LEU A 23 -5.78 14.45 -7.32
C LEU A 23 -6.78 15.21 -8.18
N ALA A 24 -7.95 14.61 -8.45
CA ALA A 24 -8.99 15.27 -9.22
C ALA A 24 -9.49 16.54 -8.53
N TRP A 25 -9.66 16.50 -7.20
CA TRP A 25 -10.01 17.69 -6.43
C TRP A 25 -8.94 18.78 -6.54
N PHE A 26 -7.66 18.43 -6.35
CA PHE A 26 -6.55 19.38 -6.50
C PHE A 26 -6.49 20.01 -7.90
N VAL A 27 -6.67 19.22 -8.96
CA VAL A 27 -6.69 19.76 -10.33
C VAL A 27 -7.85 20.73 -10.52
N LEU A 28 -9.06 20.37 -10.08
CA LEU A 28 -10.22 21.24 -10.25
C LEU A 28 -10.10 22.53 -9.44
N HIS A 29 -9.70 22.41 -8.18
CA HIS A 29 -9.73 23.50 -7.24
C HIS A 29 -8.50 24.42 -7.34
N ASP A 30 -7.29 23.86 -7.47
CA ASP A 30 -6.04 24.64 -7.47
C ASP A 30 -5.52 24.97 -8.88
N LEU A 31 -5.74 24.12 -9.88
CA LEU A 31 -5.17 24.32 -11.21
C LEU A 31 -6.17 24.91 -12.21
N VAL A 32 -7.44 24.50 -12.12
CA VAL A 32 -8.51 24.98 -13.00
C VAL A 32 -9.27 26.14 -12.35
N GLU A 33 -9.14 26.32 -11.03
CA GLU A 33 -9.90 27.32 -10.26
C GLU A 33 -11.41 27.22 -10.55
N ALA A 34 -11.90 25.99 -10.64
CA ALA A 34 -13.31 25.73 -10.93
C ALA A 34 -14.20 26.30 -9.82
N GLU A 35 -15.38 26.79 -10.20
CA GLU A 35 -16.35 27.28 -9.22
C GLU A 35 -16.74 26.16 -8.23
N PRO A 36 -16.69 26.41 -6.91
CA PRO A 36 -17.02 25.42 -5.91
C PRO A 36 -18.43 24.86 -6.15
N GLY A 37 -18.49 23.57 -6.45
CA GLY A 37 -19.73 22.92 -6.88
C GLY A 37 -19.95 21.56 -6.25
N GLU A 38 -21.01 20.89 -6.70
CA GLU A 38 -21.36 19.54 -6.23
C GLU A 38 -20.24 18.52 -6.51
N SER A 39 -19.52 18.66 -7.63
CA SER A 39 -18.39 17.82 -8.01
C SER A 39 -17.26 17.85 -6.98
N GLU A 40 -16.83 19.03 -6.54
CA GLU A 40 -15.78 19.17 -5.52
C GLU A 40 -16.21 18.55 -4.19
N ARG A 41 -17.47 18.79 -3.78
CA ARG A 41 -18.03 18.21 -2.57
C ARG A 41 -18.07 16.69 -2.64
N LEU A 42 -18.48 16.12 -3.78
CA LEU A 42 -18.49 14.67 -4.01
C LEU A 42 -17.07 14.10 -3.97
N LEU A 43 -16.09 14.75 -4.60
CA LEU A 43 -14.70 14.32 -4.57
C LEU A 43 -14.13 14.31 -3.16
N LEU A 44 -14.33 15.38 -2.37
CA LEU A 44 -13.89 15.43 -0.97
C LEU A 44 -14.60 14.38 -0.10
N THR A 45 -15.90 14.14 -0.33
CA THR A 45 -16.66 13.11 0.39
C THR A 45 -16.12 11.71 0.09
N LEU A 46 -15.92 11.39 -1.19
CA LEU A 46 -15.33 10.13 -1.63
C LEU A 46 -13.91 9.97 -1.10
N HIS A 47 -13.11 11.03 -1.13
CA HIS A 47 -11.75 11.04 -0.60
C HIS A 47 -11.74 10.72 0.90
N GLY A 48 -12.57 11.42 1.70
CA GLY A 48 -12.67 11.20 3.14
C GLY A 48 -13.14 9.78 3.50
N ILE A 49 -14.21 9.29 2.88
CA ILE A 49 -14.74 7.94 3.13
C ILE A 49 -13.69 6.88 2.77
N SER A 50 -13.08 6.99 1.59
CA SER A 50 -12.06 6.04 1.16
C SER A 50 -10.78 6.12 1.99
N ALA A 51 -10.43 7.29 2.52
CA ALA A 51 -9.29 7.46 3.43
C ALA A 51 -9.52 6.71 4.75
N TYR A 52 -10.73 6.81 5.34
CA TYR A 52 -11.06 6.02 6.54
C TYR A 52 -11.03 4.51 6.26
N ALA A 53 -11.60 4.07 5.13
CA ALA A 53 -11.52 2.66 4.72
C ALA A 53 -10.06 2.19 4.58
N MET A 54 -9.20 3.02 3.99
CA MET A 54 -7.77 2.75 3.85
C MET A 54 -7.06 2.62 5.21
N LEU A 55 -7.37 3.49 6.18
CA LEU A 55 -6.83 3.40 7.54
C LEU A 55 -7.23 2.10 8.24
N ILE A 56 -8.50 1.68 8.10
CA ILE A 56 -8.98 0.40 8.65
C ILE A 56 -8.23 -0.78 8.03
N VAL A 57 -8.08 -0.78 6.71
CA VAL A 57 -7.36 -1.85 5.99
C VAL A 57 -5.90 -1.92 6.43
N ILE A 58 -5.19 -0.79 6.47
CA ILE A 58 -3.80 -0.76 6.92
C ILE A 58 -3.67 -1.16 8.40
N GLY A 59 -4.57 -0.67 9.26
CA GLY A 59 -4.64 -1.03 10.67
C GLY A 59 -4.82 -2.54 10.88
N SER A 60 -5.65 -3.20 10.07
CA SER A 60 -5.84 -4.65 10.12
C SER A 60 -4.58 -5.45 9.69
N LEU A 61 -3.74 -4.87 8.83
CA LEU A 61 -2.52 -5.49 8.32
C LEU A 61 -1.31 -5.29 9.23
N LEU A 62 -1.35 -4.29 10.11
CA LEU A 62 -0.28 -3.95 11.05
C LEU A 62 0.14 -5.13 11.93
N PRO A 63 -0.76 -5.82 12.66
CA PRO A 63 -0.38 -6.92 13.56
C PRO A 63 0.31 -8.07 12.82
N LEU A 64 -0.12 -8.35 11.58
CA LEU A 64 0.42 -9.43 10.75
C LEU A 64 1.83 -9.10 10.24
N HIS A 65 2.08 -7.87 9.83
CA HIS A 65 3.36 -7.43 9.27
C HIS A 65 4.37 -7.01 10.33
N VAL A 66 3.93 -6.33 11.39
CA VAL A 66 4.79 -5.90 12.49
C VAL A 66 5.32 -7.10 13.27
N ARG A 67 4.47 -8.10 13.59
CA ARG A 67 4.92 -9.31 14.30
C ARG A 67 5.91 -10.13 13.48
N SER A 68 5.71 -10.23 12.16
CA SER A 68 6.61 -10.93 11.25
C SER A 68 7.93 -10.16 10.99
N GLY A 69 7.85 -8.84 10.83
CA GLY A 69 8.99 -7.95 10.59
C GLY A 69 9.87 -7.73 11.82
N TRP A 70 9.30 -7.78 13.03
CA TRP A 70 10.06 -7.68 14.27
C TRP A 70 11.03 -8.84 14.45
N LYS A 71 10.60 -10.07 14.15
CA LYS A 71 11.44 -11.27 14.23
C LYS A 71 12.56 -11.33 13.19
N ARG A 72 12.38 -10.71 12.01
CA ARG A 72 13.32 -10.87 10.88
C ARG A 72 14.32 -9.71 10.70
N GLN A 73 14.19 -8.62 11.46
CA GLN A 73 15.07 -7.41 11.50
C GLN A 73 15.35 -6.71 10.15
N ARG A 74 15.02 -7.32 9.00
CA ARG A 74 15.16 -6.75 7.66
C ARG A 74 13.82 -6.19 7.20
N LYS A 75 13.83 -4.95 6.71
CA LYS A 75 12.70 -4.15 6.17
C LYS A 75 11.82 -3.38 7.19
N ARG A 76 12.34 -3.07 8.39
CA ARG A 76 11.65 -2.19 9.37
C ARG A 76 11.49 -0.75 8.86
N TRP A 77 12.50 -0.24 8.17
CA TRP A 77 12.51 1.13 7.66
C TRP A 77 11.39 1.39 6.66
N THR A 78 11.19 0.53 5.67
CA THR A 78 10.15 0.75 4.64
C THR A 78 8.72 0.66 5.21
N GLY A 79 8.49 -0.25 6.16
CA GLY A 79 7.19 -0.34 6.84
C GLY A 79 6.94 0.84 7.78
N GLY A 80 7.97 1.25 8.53
CA GLY A 80 7.91 2.38 9.45
C GLY A 80 7.70 3.70 8.73
N THR A 81 8.42 3.95 7.62
CA THR A 81 8.22 5.17 6.82
C THR A 81 6.82 5.21 6.21
N THR A 82 6.34 4.10 5.65
CA THR A 82 4.97 4.04 5.10
C THR A 82 3.91 4.33 6.16
N LEU A 83 4.05 3.75 7.35
CA LEU A 83 3.13 4.01 8.46
C LEU A 83 3.20 5.46 8.94
N ALA A 84 4.40 6.01 9.09
CA ALA A 84 4.59 7.41 9.48
C ALA A 84 3.97 8.37 8.46
N THR A 85 4.14 8.11 7.16
CA THR A 85 3.52 8.89 6.10
C THR A 85 2.00 8.83 6.16
N LEU A 86 1.41 7.64 6.38
CA LEU A 86 -0.05 7.49 6.52
C LEU A 86 -0.58 8.21 7.76
N VAL A 87 0.13 8.15 8.89
CA VAL A 87 -0.23 8.89 10.10
C VAL A 87 -0.16 10.39 9.84
N LEU A 88 0.87 10.88 9.16
CA LEU A 88 1.02 12.29 8.83
C LEU A 88 -0.09 12.79 7.89
N LEU A 89 -0.46 12.00 6.88
CA LEU A 89 -1.62 12.28 6.02
C LEU A 89 -2.93 12.30 6.82
N ALA A 90 -3.13 11.35 7.74
CA ALA A 90 -4.33 11.32 8.58
C ALA A 90 -4.41 12.52 9.52
N VAL A 91 -3.31 12.90 10.18
CA VAL A 91 -3.25 14.06 11.06
C VAL A 91 -3.51 15.35 10.29
N THR A 92 -2.87 15.54 9.15
CA THR A 92 -3.11 16.73 8.31
C THR A 92 -4.54 16.77 7.77
N GLY A 93 -5.14 15.63 7.41
CA GLY A 93 -6.56 15.55 7.06
C GLY A 93 -7.50 15.92 8.22
N LEU A 94 -7.18 15.50 9.44
CA LEU A 94 -7.92 15.92 10.65
C LEU A 94 -7.78 17.41 10.93
N VAL A 95 -6.59 17.99 10.76
CA VAL A 95 -6.37 19.44 10.89
C VAL A 95 -7.12 20.20 9.81
N LEU A 96 -7.22 19.67 8.58
CA LEU A 96 -8.04 20.28 7.53
C LEU A 96 -9.53 20.28 7.88
N TYR A 97 -10.00 19.26 8.61
CA TYR A 97 -11.40 19.11 8.98
C TYR A 97 -11.78 19.87 10.26
N TYR A 98 -10.89 19.90 11.27
CA TYR A 98 -11.17 20.45 12.61
C TYR A 98 -10.28 21.63 13.01
N GLY A 99 -9.25 21.95 12.24
CA GLY A 99 -8.27 23.00 12.56
C GLY A 99 -8.81 24.41 12.35
N SER A 100 -8.14 25.37 13.00
CA SER A 100 -8.38 26.80 12.78
C SER A 100 -7.73 27.27 11.48
N GLU A 101 -8.12 28.45 10.99
CA GLU A 101 -7.59 29.03 9.75
C GLU A 101 -6.05 29.07 9.72
N GLN A 102 -5.41 29.44 10.83
CA GLN A 102 -3.95 29.48 10.98
C GLN A 102 -3.27 28.12 10.78
N THR A 103 -3.94 27.03 11.15
CA THR A 103 -3.41 25.67 11.03
C THR A 103 -3.82 25.00 9.72
N ARG A 104 -4.92 25.46 9.12
CA ARG A 104 -5.55 24.84 7.96
C ARG A 104 -4.76 25.07 6.69
N GLU A 105 -4.28 26.29 6.45
CA GLU A 105 -3.46 26.61 5.28
C GLU A 105 -2.14 25.81 5.21
N PRO A 106 -1.29 25.77 6.26
CA PRO A 106 -0.09 24.95 6.21
C PRO A 106 -0.41 23.45 6.14
N ALA A 107 -1.44 22.98 6.84
CA ALA A 107 -1.85 21.57 6.77
C ALA A 107 -2.30 21.18 5.35
N ARG A 108 -2.98 22.08 4.63
CA ARG A 108 -3.38 21.90 3.22
C ARG A 108 -2.18 21.62 2.34
N TRP A 109 -1.17 22.50 2.38
CA TRP A 109 0.03 22.36 1.57
C TRP A 109 0.81 21.09 1.91
N VAL A 110 0.97 20.78 3.20
CA VAL A 110 1.63 19.53 3.63
C VAL A 110 0.85 18.31 3.15
N HIS A 111 -0.47 18.30 3.28
CA HIS A 111 -1.32 17.18 2.85
C HIS A 111 -1.23 16.95 1.34
N ILE A 112 -1.34 18.02 0.54
CA ILE A 112 -1.24 17.96 -0.92
C ILE A 112 0.15 17.48 -1.34
N ALA A 113 1.23 18.08 -0.81
CA ALA A 113 2.60 17.73 -1.18
C ALA A 113 2.92 16.26 -0.89
N ILE A 114 2.54 15.77 0.29
CA ILE A 114 2.75 14.36 0.66
C ILE A 114 1.84 13.45 -0.17
N GLY A 115 0.58 13.84 -0.40
CA GLY A 115 -0.36 13.08 -1.22
C GLY A 115 0.15 12.85 -2.64
N LEU A 116 0.63 13.92 -3.30
CA LEU A 116 1.23 13.84 -4.63
C LEU A 116 2.50 12.99 -4.64
N ALA A 117 3.36 13.14 -3.63
CA ALA A 117 4.54 12.29 -3.48
C ALA A 117 4.15 10.81 -3.34
N CYS A 118 3.10 10.49 -2.57
CA CYS A 118 2.58 9.13 -2.44
C CYS A 118 2.04 8.57 -3.75
N ILE A 119 1.33 9.38 -4.56
CA ILE A 119 0.82 8.97 -5.87
C ILE A 119 1.97 8.53 -6.79
N ALA A 120 3.09 9.26 -6.78
CA ALA A 120 4.27 8.92 -7.57
C ALA A 120 5.07 7.73 -6.99
N LEU A 121 5.27 7.69 -5.67
CA LEU A 121 6.15 6.74 -4.99
C LEU A 121 5.51 5.36 -4.77
N PHE A 122 4.20 5.29 -4.59
CA PHE A 122 3.49 4.03 -4.33
C PHE A 122 3.66 2.97 -5.44
N PRO A 123 3.43 3.27 -6.74
CA PRO A 123 3.67 2.31 -7.82
C PRO A 123 5.14 1.90 -7.90
N VAL A 124 6.07 2.83 -7.71
CA VAL A 124 7.51 2.55 -7.68
C VAL A 124 7.85 1.57 -6.55
N HIS A 125 7.32 1.81 -5.34
CA HIS A 125 7.52 0.93 -4.20
C HIS A 125 6.99 -0.50 -4.45
N ALA A 126 5.80 -0.61 -5.04
CA ALA A 126 5.18 -1.89 -5.38
C ALA A 126 5.98 -2.66 -6.46
N MET A 127 6.47 -1.96 -7.48
CA MET A 127 7.30 -2.56 -8.54
C MET A 127 8.65 -3.03 -8.02
N LEU A 128 9.34 -2.22 -7.20
CA LEU A 128 10.63 -2.57 -6.60
C LEU A 128 10.51 -3.78 -5.66
N THR A 129 9.47 -3.82 -4.83
CA THR A 129 9.23 -5.00 -3.97
C THR A 129 8.88 -6.25 -4.76
N ALA A 130 8.17 -6.12 -5.88
CA ALA A 130 7.89 -7.24 -6.78
C ALA A 130 9.15 -7.73 -7.54
N ALA A 131 10.01 -6.81 -7.99
CA ALA A 131 11.27 -7.13 -8.66
C ALA A 131 12.23 -7.88 -7.73
N VAL A 132 12.41 -7.39 -6.49
CA VAL A 132 13.26 -8.03 -5.47
C VAL A 132 12.72 -9.40 -5.06
N ARG A 133 11.40 -9.60 -5.06
CA ARG A 133 10.80 -10.93 -4.81
C ARG A 133 11.11 -11.90 -5.93
N ARG A 134 10.95 -11.47 -7.18
CA ARG A 134 11.25 -12.29 -8.37
C ARG A 134 12.71 -12.71 -8.44
N SER A 135 13.65 -11.84 -8.08
CA SER A 135 15.07 -12.19 -8.05
C SER A 135 15.42 -13.19 -6.95
N VAL A 136 14.80 -13.08 -5.76
CA VAL A 136 14.97 -14.06 -4.67
C VAL A 136 14.36 -15.42 -5.03
N ASP A 137 13.19 -15.44 -5.65
CA ASP A 137 12.54 -16.68 -6.09
C ASP A 137 13.32 -17.36 -7.24
N ALA A 138 13.97 -16.59 -8.11
CA ALA A 138 14.82 -17.09 -9.19
C ALA A 138 16.19 -17.61 -8.70
N ALA A 139 16.72 -17.02 -7.62
CA ALA A 139 17.99 -17.43 -7.00
C ALA A 139 17.84 -18.53 -5.93
N ALA A 140 16.60 -18.86 -5.53
CA ALA A 140 16.35 -19.99 -4.64
C ALA A 140 16.78 -21.28 -5.36
N PRO A 141 17.66 -22.11 -4.75
CA PRO A 141 18.04 -23.38 -5.33
C PRO A 141 16.78 -24.17 -5.63
N ARG A 142 16.63 -24.66 -6.86
CA ARG A 142 15.61 -25.66 -7.18
C ARG A 142 15.97 -26.89 -6.37
N GLU A 143 15.38 -27.02 -5.18
CA GLU A 143 15.45 -28.22 -4.36
C GLU A 143 14.71 -29.33 -5.12
N ASP A 144 15.49 -29.95 -6.00
CA ASP A 144 15.55 -31.37 -6.30
C ASP A 144 14.22 -32.10 -6.57
N GLN A 145 13.63 -31.84 -7.73
CA GLN A 145 12.71 -32.81 -8.37
C GLN A 145 13.44 -34.04 -8.93
N THR A 146 14.76 -34.16 -8.78
CA THR A 146 15.55 -35.28 -9.33
C THR A 146 15.72 -36.44 -8.35
N THR A 147 15.58 -36.22 -7.05
CA THR A 147 15.81 -37.26 -6.03
C THR A 147 14.53 -38.00 -5.62
N GLU A 148 13.36 -37.37 -5.72
CA GLU A 148 12.06 -38.06 -5.61
C GLU A 148 11.76 -38.94 -6.86
N GLY A 149 12.21 -38.51 -8.05
CA GLY A 149 12.14 -39.30 -9.27
C GLY A 149 13.07 -40.52 -9.24
N ARG A 150 14.30 -40.37 -8.71
CA ARG A 150 15.26 -41.46 -8.55
C ARG A 150 14.85 -42.48 -7.49
N SER A 151 14.24 -42.06 -6.38
CA SER A 151 13.80 -43.00 -5.32
C SER A 151 12.58 -43.82 -5.78
N ARG A 152 11.65 -43.23 -6.53
CA ARG A 152 10.51 -43.94 -7.13
C ARG A 152 10.94 -44.94 -8.20
N PHE A 153 11.94 -44.61 -9.02
CA PHE A 153 12.48 -45.53 -10.02
C PHE A 153 13.27 -46.69 -9.37
N ALA A 154 14.03 -46.41 -8.31
CA ALA A 154 14.76 -47.44 -7.56
C ALA A 154 13.82 -48.40 -6.81
N SER A 155 12.71 -47.91 -6.26
CA SER A 155 11.71 -48.75 -5.59
C SER A 155 10.91 -49.61 -6.57
N ALA A 156 10.65 -49.12 -7.79
CA ALA A 156 9.96 -49.89 -8.84
C ALA A 156 10.79 -51.05 -9.44
N ILE A 157 12.13 -50.95 -9.39
CA ILE A 157 13.04 -52.00 -9.89
C ILE A 157 13.24 -53.13 -8.86
N ILE A 158 13.17 -52.82 -7.56
CA ILE A 158 13.42 -53.78 -6.47
C ILE A 158 12.15 -54.56 -6.07
N GLY A 159 10.96 -54.03 -6.38
CA GLY A 159 9.66 -54.62 -5.99
C GLY A 159 9.08 -55.71 -6.92
N ARG A 160 9.79 -56.17 -7.95
CA ARG A 160 9.38 -57.32 -8.78
C ARG A 160 10.25 -58.53 -8.47
N ARG A 161 9.90 -59.27 -7.43
CA ARG A 161 10.29 -60.68 -7.25
C ARG A 161 9.06 -61.49 -6.89
#